data_AF-A0A2E1H5E8-F1
#
_entry.id   AF-A0A2E1H5E8-F1
#
_cell.length_a   1.000
_cell.length_b   1.000
_cell.length_c   1.000
_cell.angle_alpha   90.00
_cell.angle_beta   90.00
_cell.angle_gamma   90.00
#
_symmetry.space_group_name_H-M   'P 1'
#
loop_
_entity.id
_entity.type
_entity.pdbx_description
1 polymer ?
#
loop_
_entity_poly.entity_id
_entity_poly.type
_entity_poly.pdbx_seq_one_letter_code
_entity_poly.pdbx_strand_id
1 'polypeptide(L)' 'MKVKTHLLSLFGLLFGCGMPDMLVKKGDPFPEFELFSHTGTNVTKGDLLGQASVVWFYPKAATPG' A
#
# COMPACT_ATOMS: atom_id res chain seq x y z
N MET A 1 28.93 -10.31 21.18
CA MET A 1 27.84 -11.28 20.95
C MET A 1 26.89 -11.28 22.14
N LYS A 2 25.65 -10.81 21.95
CA LYS A 2 24.53 -11.12 22.84
C LYS A 2 23.22 -11.03 22.05
N VAL A 3 22.81 -12.17 21.52
CA VAL A 3 21.48 -12.41 20.97
C VAL A 3 20.46 -12.15 22.07
N LYS A 4 19.46 -11.30 21.80
CA LYS A 4 18.20 -11.28 22.53
C LYS A 4 17.07 -11.26 21.51
N THR A 5 16.57 -12.45 21.25
CA THR A 5 15.43 -12.73 20.40
C THR A 5 14.15 -12.71 21.24
N HIS A 6 13.06 -12.33 20.59
CA HIS A 6 11.65 -12.59 20.92
C HIS A 6 10.95 -11.65 21.92
N LEU A 7 9.81 -11.08 21.51
CA LEU A 7 8.49 -11.73 21.67
C LEU A 7 7.34 -10.74 21.94
N LEU A 8 7.60 -9.46 22.21
CA LEU A 8 6.54 -8.50 22.53
C LEU A 8 6.37 -7.43 21.47
N SER A 9 5.70 -7.76 20.36
CA SER A 9 4.90 -6.75 19.65
C SER A 9 3.64 -7.33 19.01
N LEU A 10 3.20 -8.50 19.48
CA LEU A 10 1.97 -9.17 19.02
C LEU A 10 0.68 -8.49 19.55
N PHE A 11 0.77 -7.32 20.18
CA PHE A 11 -0.36 -6.61 20.79
C PHE A 11 -0.78 -5.33 20.05
N GLY A 12 0.01 -4.84 19.09
CA GLY A 12 -0.34 -3.64 18.30
C GLY A 12 -1.33 -3.89 17.16
N LEU A 13 -1.73 -5.15 16.93
CA LEU A 13 -2.34 -5.59 15.67
C LEU A 13 -3.88 -5.67 15.66
N LEU A 14 -4.58 -5.40 16.77
CA LEU A 14 -6.02 -5.73 16.86
C LEU A 14 -7.00 -4.55 17.00
N PHE A 15 -6.62 -3.33 17.38
CA PHE A 15 -7.62 -2.28 17.67
C PHE A 15 -7.22 -0.80 17.39
N GLY A 16 -6.19 -0.53 16.59
CA GLY A 16 -5.80 0.84 16.24
C GLY A 16 -6.37 1.30 14.90
N CYS A 17 -7.41 2.11 14.91
CA CYS A 17 -7.86 2.89 13.75
C CYS A 17 -6.67 3.67 13.17
N GLY A 18 -6.34 3.40 11.90
CA GLY A 18 -5.44 4.16 11.01
C GLY A 18 -4.15 4.71 11.62
N MET A 19 -3.00 4.09 11.30
CA MET A 19 -1.70 4.72 11.58
C MET A 19 -1.62 6.07 10.85
N PRO A 20 -1.44 7.21 11.55
CA PRO A 20 -1.48 8.56 10.96
C PRO A 20 -0.38 8.83 9.94
N ASP A 21 0.65 7.97 9.87
CA ASP A 21 1.79 8.09 8.96
C ASP A 21 1.54 7.51 7.55
N MET A 22 0.29 7.11 7.22
CA MET A 22 -0.06 6.49 5.93
C MET A 22 -0.38 7.48 4.80
N LEU A 23 -0.28 8.80 5.03
CA LEU A 23 -0.57 9.81 4.01
C LEU A 23 0.67 10.11 3.16
N VAL A 24 0.53 9.95 1.84
CA VAL A 24 1.58 10.28 0.87
C VAL A 24 1.78 11.80 0.82
N LYS A 25 3.01 12.26 1.02
CA LYS A 25 3.40 13.66 0.82
C LYS A 25 4.37 13.79 -0.36
N LYS A 26 4.52 15.03 -0.85
CA LYS A 26 5.46 15.33 -1.94
C LYS A 26 6.88 14.94 -1.54
N GLY A 27 7.55 14.21 -2.42
CA GLY A 27 8.93 13.75 -2.22
C GLY A 27 9.05 12.36 -1.59
N ASP A 28 7.93 11.79 -1.12
CA ASP A 28 7.94 10.39 -0.69
C ASP A 28 8.21 9.46 -1.88
N PRO A 29 8.85 8.31 -1.63
CA PRO A 29 8.88 7.23 -2.59
C PRO A 29 7.47 6.83 -2.99
N PHE A 30 7.33 6.33 -4.23
CA PHE A 30 6.06 5.79 -4.68
C PHE A 30 5.60 4.64 -3.74
N PRO A 31 4.33 4.60 -3.32
CA PRO A 31 3.83 3.57 -2.41
C PRO A 31 3.98 2.16 -2.98
N GLU A 32 4.24 1.18 -2.12
CA GLU A 32 4.15 -0.23 -2.51
C GLU A 32 2.69 -0.62 -2.73
N PHE A 33 2.41 -1.34 -3.82
CA PHE A 33 1.10 -1.90 -4.12
C PHE A 33 1.23 -3.16 -4.98
N GLU A 34 0.23 -4.02 -4.88
CA GLU A 34 0.00 -5.17 -5.74
C GLU A 34 -1.51 -5.27 -5.96
N LEU A 35 -1.96 -5.07 -7.20
CA LEU A 35 -3.37 -4.94 -7.54
C LEU A 35 -3.68 -5.60 -8.88
N PHE A 36 -4.89 -6.13 -9.03
CA PHE A 36 -5.37 -6.60 -10.33
C PHE A 36 -5.97 -5.46 -11.14
N SER A 37 -5.62 -5.39 -12.42
CA SER A 37 -6.26 -4.52 -13.40
C SER A 37 -7.68 -5.02 -13.74
N HIS A 38 -8.42 -4.23 -14.51
CA HIS A 38 -9.75 -4.62 -15.01
C HIS A 38 -9.74 -5.84 -15.94
N THR A 39 -8.58 -6.22 -16.47
CA THR A 39 -8.38 -7.45 -17.28
C THR A 39 -7.89 -8.63 -16.44
N GLY A 40 -7.71 -8.45 -15.12
CA GLY A 40 -7.16 -9.49 -14.23
C GLY A 40 -5.64 -9.61 -14.27
N THR A 41 -4.94 -8.67 -14.91
CA THR A 41 -3.47 -8.64 -14.91
C THR A 41 -2.99 -8.15 -13.55
N ASN A 42 -2.05 -8.86 -12.93
CA ASN A 42 -1.40 -8.38 -11.71
C ASN A 42 -0.46 -7.22 -12.05
N VAL A 43 -0.58 -6.11 -11.32
CA VAL A 43 0.22 -4.89 -11.49
C VAL A 43 0.81 -4.50 -10.15
N THR A 44 2.12 -4.26 -10.16
CA THR A 44 2.92 -3.85 -8.99
C THR A 44 3.55 -2.48 -9.22
N LYS A 45 4.10 -1.89 -8.16
CA LYS A 45 4.96 -0.70 -8.28
C LYS A 45 6.16 -0.95 -9.20
N GLY A 46 6.74 -2.15 -9.15
CA GLY A 46 7.92 -2.51 -9.95
C GLY A 46 7.68 -2.35 -11.45
N ASP A 47 6.48 -2.68 -11.90
CA ASP A 47 6.07 -2.59 -13.31
C ASP A 47 6.02 -1.15 -13.83
N LEU A 48 5.93 -0.15 -12.92
CA LEU A 48 5.82 1.27 -13.25
C LEU A 48 7.15 2.04 -13.10
N LEU A 49 8.23 1.40 -12.66
CA LEU A 49 9.51 2.06 -12.46
C LEU A 49 10.09 2.62 -13.77
N GLY A 50 10.71 3.79 -13.69
CA GLY A 50 11.27 4.49 -14.86
C GLY A 50 10.24 5.18 -15.75
N GLN A 51 8.94 5.05 -15.45
CA GLN A 51 7.85 5.68 -16.20
C GLN A 51 7.18 6.77 -15.36
N ALA A 52 6.85 7.90 -15.99
CA ALA A 52 6.02 8.92 -15.34
C ALA A 52 4.59 8.37 -15.23
N SER A 53 4.19 8.03 -14.01
CA SER A 53 2.95 7.30 -13.72
C SER A 53 2.06 8.04 -12.72
N VAL A 54 0.75 7.90 -12.87
CA VAL A 54 -0.26 8.40 -11.93
C VAL A 54 -1.05 7.20 -11.41
N VAL A 55 -1.01 6.95 -10.09
CA VAL A 55 -1.93 6.01 -9.44
C VAL A 55 -3.04 6.80 -8.78
N TRP A 56 -4.27 6.52 -9.20
CA TRP A 56 -5.45 7.24 -8.77
C TRP A 56 -6.40 6.29 -8.05
N PHE A 57 -6.60 6.55 -6.76
CA PHE A 57 -7.65 5.89 -5.96
C PHE A 57 -8.97 6.60 -6.21
N TYR A 58 -9.93 5.91 -6.81
CA TYR A 58 -11.27 6.44 -7.07
C TYR A 58 -12.33 5.48 -6.49
N PRO A 59 -13.45 6.00 -5.94
CA PRO A 59 -14.55 5.15 -5.51
C PRO A 59 -15.11 4.38 -6.70
N LYS A 60 -15.46 3.11 -6.50
CA LYS A 60 -16.19 2.35 -7.51
C LYS A 60 -17.49 3.11 -7.84
N ALA A 61 -17.62 3.55 -9.08
CA ALA A 61 -18.88 4.07 -9.59
C ALA A 61 -19.86 2.90 -9.74
N ALA A 62 -20.67 2.64 -8.72
CA ALA A 62 -21.75 1.67 -8.78
C ALA A 62 -22.97 2.29 -9.49
N THR A 63 -22.76 2.83 -10.70
CA THR A 63 -23.85 3.39 -11.52
C THR A 63 -24.53 2.25 -12.28
N PRO A 64 -25.84 2.01 -12.09
CA PRO A 64 -26.59 1.08 -12.93
C PRO A 64 -26.65 1.60 -14.36
N GLY A 65 -26.39 0.71 -15.33
CA GLY A 65 -26.52 0.94 -16.76
C GLY A 65 -26.88 -0.38 -17.43
#